data_AF-A0A146G9X4-F1
#
_entry.id   AF-A0A146G9X4-F1
#
_cell.length_a   1.000
_cell.length_b   1.000
_cell.length_c   1.000
_cell.angle_alpha   90.00
_cell.angle_beta   90.00
_cell.angle_gamma   90.00
#
_symmetry.space_group_name_H-M   'P 1'
#
loop_
_entity.id
_entity.type
_entity.pdbx_description
1 polymer ?
#
loop_
_entity_poly.entity_id
_entity_poly.type
_entity_poly.pdbx_seq_one_letter_code
_entity_poly.pdbx_strand_id
1 'polypeptide(L)' 'MSRENVERLLLAGGKDKDLRAKYNAFETKEEFVASAVQDGFDFTIEELDKVIADEGDSFESAGNPRTRNIWWR' A
#
# COMPACT_ATOMS: atom_id res chain seq x y z
N MET A 1 15.15 -7.59 2.72
CA MET A 1 14.30 -6.40 2.59
C MET A 1 13.55 -6.62 1.31
N SER A 2 12.34 -7.12 1.46
CA SER A 2 11.76 -8.01 0.47
C SER A 2 10.46 -7.42 0.00
N ARG A 3 10.31 -7.33 -1.32
CA ARG A 3 9.05 -7.28 -2.05
C ARG A 3 7.89 -8.03 -1.36
N GLU A 4 8.18 -9.18 -0.74
CA GLU A 4 7.23 -9.91 0.12
C GLU A 4 6.52 -9.05 1.19
N ASN A 5 7.20 -8.10 1.84
CA ASN A 5 6.56 -7.22 2.83
C ASN A 5 5.56 -6.26 2.18
N VAL A 6 5.87 -5.75 0.98
CA VAL A 6 4.94 -4.95 0.18
C VAL A 6 3.72 -5.80 -0.16
N GLU A 7 3.94 -6.98 -0.75
CA GLU A 7 2.86 -7.89 -1.15
C GLU A 7 1.98 -8.30 0.05
N ARG A 8 2.59 -8.56 1.21
CA ARG A 8 1.88 -8.85 2.45
C ARG A 8 1.01 -7.68 2.90
N LEU A 9 1.48 -6.43 2.80
CA LEU A 9 0.68 -5.25 3.12
C LEU A 9 -0.48 -5.07 2.11
N LEU A 10 -0.20 -5.21 0.81
CA LEU A 10 -1.22 -5.06 -0.24
C LEU A 10 -2.32 -6.13 -0.12
N LEU A 11 -1.95 -7.38 0.17
CA LEU A 11 -2.88 -8.47 0.48
C LEU A 11 -3.63 -8.23 1.80
N ALA A 12 -2.96 -7.71 2.83
CA ALA A 12 -3.60 -7.38 4.09
C ALA A 12 -4.66 -6.30 3.90
N GLY A 13 -4.36 -5.22 3.16
CA GLY A 13 -5.32 -4.14 2.90
C GLY A 13 -6.42 -4.51 1.90
N GLY A 14 -6.25 -5.53 1.06
CA GLY A 14 -7.37 -6.06 0.28
C GLY A 14 -8.35 -6.91 1.10
N LYS A 15 -7.87 -7.55 2.17
CA LYS A 15 -8.69 -8.38 3.08
C LYS A 15 -9.28 -7.59 4.24
N ASP A 16 -8.53 -6.62 4.77
CA ASP A 16 -8.87 -5.79 5.91
C ASP A 16 -9.27 -4.38 5.47
N LYS A 17 -10.55 -4.05 5.64
CA LYS A 17 -11.12 -2.77 5.22
C LYS A 17 -10.67 -1.61 6.10
N ASP A 18 -10.38 -1.84 7.37
CA ASP A 18 -9.95 -0.82 8.32
C ASP A 18 -8.49 -0.46 8.06
N LEU A 19 -7.65 -1.47 7.79
CA LEU A 19 -6.28 -1.26 7.32
C LEU A 19 -6.30 -0.48 6.00
N ARG A 20 -7.12 -0.91 5.04
CA ARG A 20 -7.29 -0.19 3.77
C ARG A 20 -7.66 1.28 3.97
N ALA A 21 -8.61 1.56 4.86
CA ALA A 21 -9.08 2.92 5.15
C ALA A 21 -7.98 3.78 5.80
N LYS A 22 -7.24 3.22 6.77
CA LYS A 22 -6.07 3.88 7.40
C LYS A 22 -5.06 4.28 6.34
N TYR A 23 -4.68 3.34 5.48
CA TYR A 23 -3.66 3.59 4.46
C TYR A 23 -4.14 4.45 3.30
N ASN A 24 -5.43 4.41 2.94
CA ASN A 24 -6.03 5.31 1.96
C ASN A 24 -6.10 6.77 2.44
N ALA A 25 -6.04 7.01 3.77
CA ALA A 25 -6.06 8.35 4.34
C ALA A 25 -4.72 9.10 4.15
N PHE A 26 -3.60 8.38 4.04
CA PHE A 26 -2.30 9.01 3.76
C PHE A 26 -2.31 9.64 2.38
N GLU A 27 -1.78 10.85 2.22
CA GLU A 27 -1.71 11.53 0.92
C GLU A 27 -0.40 11.21 0.21
N THR A 28 0.69 11.04 0.97
CA THR A 28 2.03 10.78 0.43
C THR A 28 2.45 9.32 0.55
N LYS A 29 3.33 8.87 -0.36
CA LYS A 29 3.96 7.54 -0.26
C LYS A 29 4.90 7.44 0.95
N GLU A 30 5.49 8.56 1.35
CA GLU A 30 6.36 8.65 2.53
C GLU A 30 5.61 8.30 3.81
N GLU A 31 4.42 8.88 4.02
CA GLU A 31 3.57 8.54 5.16
C GLU A 31 3.08 7.08 5.11
N PHE A 32 2.73 6.61 3.91
CA PHE A 32 2.32 5.22 3.70
C PHE A 32 3.42 4.24 4.11
N VAL A 33 4.64 4.46 3.63
CA VAL A 33 5.79 3.62 3.95
C VAL A 33 6.18 3.75 5.42
N ALA A 34 6.19 4.97 5.96
CA ALA A 34 6.49 5.18 7.38
C ALA A 34 5.51 4.43 8.30
N SER A 35 4.21 4.49 8.00
CA SER A 35 3.21 3.72 8.75
C SER A 35 3.35 2.22 8.53
N ALA A 36 3.72 1.77 7.33
CA ALA A 36 3.96 0.36 7.04
C ALA A 36 5.12 -0.20 7.87
N VAL A 37 6.23 0.53 7.93
CA VAL A 37 7.40 0.20 8.75
C VAL A 37 7.02 0.13 10.23
N GLN A 38 6.20 1.08 10.71
CA GLN A 38 5.68 1.06 12.08
C GLN A 38 4.77 -0.14 12.38
N ASP A 39 3.96 -0.57 11.40
CA ASP A 39 3.09 -1.74 11.50
C ASP A 39 3.87 -3.08 11.33
N GLY A 40 5.18 -3.02 11.08
CA GLY A 40 6.05 -4.19 10.94
C GLY A 40 6.30 -4.66 9.50
N PHE A 41 5.86 -3.89 8.52
CA PHE A 41 6.16 -4.10 7.10
C PHE A 41 7.33 -3.21 6.68
N ASP A 42 8.54 -3.76 6.74
CA ASP A 42 9.75 -3.04 6.37
C ASP A 42 9.99 -3.10 4.85
N PHE A 43 9.74 -1.99 4.17
CA PHE A 43 10.02 -1.78 2.74
C PHE A 43 10.18 -0.29 2.43
N THR A 44 10.74 0.02 1.27
CA THR A 44 10.97 1.39 0.78
C THR A 44 9.95 1.84 -0.27
N ILE A 45 9.88 3.14 -0.55
CA ILE A 45 9.02 3.69 -1.62
C ILE A 45 9.38 3.10 -2.99
N GLU A 46 10.67 2.90 -3.27
CA GLU A 46 11.13 2.32 -4.53
C GLU A 46 10.66 0.87 -4.70
N GLU A 47 10.64 0.09 -3.61
CA GLU A 47 10.10 -1.28 -3.64
C GLU A 47 8.60 -1.28 -3.84
N LEU A 48 7.86 -0.38 -3.17
CA LEU A 48 6.43 -0.21 -3.38
C LEU A 48 6.13 0.14 -4.84
N ASP A 49 6.82 1.12 -5.40
CA ASP A 49 6.64 1.54 -6.79
C ASP A 49 6.99 0.43 -7.78
N LYS A 50 8.05 -0.33 -7.50
CA LYS A 50 8.43 -1.46 -8.33
C LYS A 50 7.36 -2.56 -8.33
N VAL A 51 6.79 -2.90 -7.16
CA VAL A 51 5.75 -3.94 -7.05
C VAL A 51 4.45 -3.49 -7.72
N ILE A 52 4.02 -2.26 -7.48
CA ILE A 52 2.84 -1.67 -8.13
C ILE A 52 3.02 -1.68 -9.65
N ALA A 53 4.19 -1.25 -10.14
CA ALA A 53 4.48 -1.22 -11.58
C ALA A 53 4.57 -2.63 -12.21
N ASP A 54 5.10 -3.62 -11.50
CA ASP A 54 5.24 -5.01 -11.98
C ASP A 54 3.87 -5.67 -12.18
N GLU A 55 2.90 -5.35 -11.32
CA GLU A 55 1.52 -5.85 -11.40
C GLU A 55 0.61 -4.96 -12.28
N GLY A 56 1.10 -3.81 -12.73
CA GLY A 56 0.34 -2.86 -13.54
C GLY A 56 -0.71 -2.07 -12.75
N ASP A 57 -0.56 -1.99 -11.44
CA ASP A 57 -1.38 -1.19 -10.55
C ASP A 57 -0.96 0.29 -10.55
N SER A 58 -1.73 1.16 -9.88
CA SER A 58 -1.40 2.57 -9.72
C SER A 58 -1.67 3.04 -8.29
N PHE A 59 -0.70 3.78 -7.71
CA PHE A 59 -0.86 4.42 -6.40
C PHE A 59 -1.91 5.55 -6.39
N GLU A 60 -2.52 5.84 -7.55
CA GLU A 60 -3.58 6.82 -7.66
C GLU A 60 -4.77 6.47 -6.75
N SER A 61 -5.24 7.47 -6.02
CA SER A 61 -6.44 7.39 -5.21
C SER A 61 -7.63 7.94 -5.99
N ALA A 62 -8.68 7.14 -6.16
CA ALA A 62 -9.90 7.54 -6.84
C ALA A 62 -11.15 7.24 -5.97
N GLY A 63 -12.25 7.95 -6.24
CA GLY A 63 -13.56 7.73 -5.59
C GLY A 63 -13.79 8.49 -4.28
N ASN A 64 -15.02 8.38 -3.77
CA ASN A 64 -15.46 8.96 -2.50
C ASN A 64 -16.22 7.89 -1.68
N PRO A 65 -15.64 7.32 -0.61
CA PRO A 65 -14.33 7.66 0.00
C PRO A 65 -13.13 7.24 -0.85
N ARG A 66 -12.01 7.98 -0.72
CA ARG A 66 -10.78 7.76 -1.49
C ARG A 66 -10.32 6.30 -1.36
N THR A 67 -10.11 5.63 -2.49
CA THR A 67 -9.60 4.26 -2.55
C THR A 67 -8.49 4.17 -3.58
N ARG A 68 -7.40 3.50 -3.24
CA ARG A 68 -6.29 3.22 -4.17
C ARG A 68 -6.50 1.89 -4.90
N ASN A 69 -6.09 1.80 -6.15
CA ASN A 69 -6.07 0.56 -6.92
C ASN A 69 -4.72 -0.15 -6.78
N ILE A 70 -4.32 -0.42 -5.53
CA ILE A 70 -3.09 -1.18 -5.19
C ILE A 70 -3.41 -2.40 -4.33
N TRP A 71 -4.68 -2.57 -3.93
CA TRP A 71 -5.07 -3.56 -2.93
C TRP A 71 -5.42 -4.88 -3.60
N TRP A 72 -4.71 -5.94 -3.25
CA TRP A 72 -4.88 -7.27 -3.85
C TRP A 72 -5.84 -8.12 -3.05
N ARG A 73 -6.72 -8.86 -3.74
CA ARG A 73 -7.81 -9.62 -3.12
C ARG A 73 -7.46 -11.09 -2.89
#